data_AF-U6CZX0-F1
#
_entry.id   AF-U6CZX0-F1
#
_cell.length_a   1.000
_cell.length_b   1.000
_cell.length_c   1.000
_cell.angle_alpha   90.00
_cell.angle_beta   90.00
_cell.angle_gamma   90.00
#
_symmetry.space_group_name_H-M   'P 1'
#
loop_
_entity.id
_entity.type
_entity.pdbx_description
1 polymer ?
#
loop_
_entity_poly.entity_id
_entity_poly.type
_entity_poly.pdbx_seq_one_letter_code
_entity_poly.pdbx_strand_id
1 'polypeptide(L)' 'KRWFLYPPEKTPEFHPNKTTLAWLQDIYPTLVPSAKPLECTVQAGEVLYFPDRWWHATLNLDTSVFISTFLN' A
#
# COMPACT_ATOMS: atom_id res chain seq x y z
N LYS A 1 -0.80 10.88 0.66
CA LYS A 1 -0.67 9.55 1.31
C LYS A 1 -0.22 8.52 0.27
N ARG A 2 0.88 7.80 0.47
CA ARG A 2 1.39 6.80 -0.49
C ARG A 2 0.72 5.45 -0.25
N TRP A 3 0.31 4.79 -1.32
CA TRP A 3 -0.35 3.49 -1.32
C TRP A 3 0.46 2.47 -2.09
N PHE A 4 0.46 1.23 -1.60
CA PHE A 4 1.05 0.06 -2.23
C PHE A 4 -0.03 -1.01 -2.32
N LEU A 5 -0.25 -1.55 -3.50
CA LEU A 5 -1.37 -2.42 -3.83
C LEU A 5 -0.89 -3.70 -4.51
N TYR A 6 -1.43 -4.84 -4.07
CA TYR A 6 -1.29 -6.11 -4.78
C TYR A 6 -2.66 -6.74 -5.01
N PRO A 7 -2.85 -7.40 -6.18
CA PRO A 7 -4.07 -8.16 -6.42
C PRO A 7 -4.14 -9.36 -5.46
N PRO A 8 -5.34 -9.89 -5.18
CA PRO A 8 -5.55 -10.96 -4.19
C PRO A 8 -4.67 -12.20 -4.42
N GLU A 9 -4.38 -12.52 -5.69
CA GLU A 9 -3.61 -13.69 -6.11
C GLU A 9 -2.10 -13.55 -5.84
N LYS A 10 -1.63 -12.34 -5.55
CA LYS A 10 -0.21 -12.04 -5.33
C LYS A 10 0.00 -11.61 -3.89
N THR A 11 0.36 -12.57 -3.04
CA THR A 11 0.66 -12.29 -1.64
C THR A 11 1.96 -11.48 -1.54
N PRO A 12 1.96 -10.30 -0.90
CA PRO A 12 3.18 -9.55 -0.67
C PRO A 12 4.07 -10.26 0.35
N GLU A 13 5.38 -10.09 0.23
CA GLU A 13 6.29 -10.46 1.31
C GLU A 13 6.18 -9.40 2.41
N PHE A 14 5.58 -9.75 3.56
CA PHE A 14 5.49 -8.85 4.70
C PHE A 14 5.65 -9.63 6.02
N HIS A 15 6.02 -8.91 7.06
CA HIS A 15 6.08 -9.46 8.41
C HIS A 15 4.99 -8.80 9.26
N PRO A 16 4.08 -9.55 9.90
CA PRO A 16 2.94 -8.99 10.64
C PRO A 16 3.31 -7.95 11.71
N ASN A 17 4.51 -8.11 12.29
CA ASN A 17 5.01 -7.23 13.35
C ASN A 17 5.92 -6.08 12.84
N LYS A 18 6.05 -5.90 11.51
CA LYS A 18 6.84 -4.80 10.93
C LYS A 18 5.92 -3.73 10.35
N THR A 19 6.33 -2.48 10.46
CA THR A 19 5.59 -1.34 9.90
C THR A 19 5.80 -1.24 8.38
N THR A 20 4.92 -0.51 7.68
CA THR A 20 5.10 -0.21 6.26
C THR A 20 6.43 0.50 5.98
N LEU A 21 6.89 1.37 6.89
CA LEU A 21 8.17 2.06 6.73
C LEU A 21 9.35 1.08 6.79
N ALA A 22 9.35 0.17 7.77
CA ALA A 22 10.39 -0.85 7.88
C ALA A 22 10.38 -1.78 6.65
N TRP A 23 9.20 -2.18 6.18
CA TRP A 23 9.07 -2.94 4.93
C TRP A 23 9.63 -2.17 3.71
N LEU A 24 9.33 -0.87 3.61
CA LEU A 24 9.82 -0.02 2.52
C LEU A 24 11.34 0.17 2.53
N GLN A 25 11.97 0.12 3.70
CA GLN A 25 13.42 0.25 3.85
C GLN A 25 14.16 -1.08 3.68
N ASP A 26 13.64 -2.15 4.28
CA ASP A 26 14.33 -3.43 4.38
C ASP A 26 14.02 -4.37 3.20
N ILE A 27 12.77 -4.39 2.72
CA ILE A 27 12.25 -5.41 1.77
C ILE A 27 12.00 -4.81 0.39
N TYR A 28 11.30 -3.68 0.29
CA TYR A 28 10.94 -3.09 -1.00
C TYR A 28 12.13 -2.89 -1.97
N PRO A 29 13.32 -2.45 -1.53
CA PRO A 29 14.48 -2.28 -2.43
C PRO A 29 15.02 -3.60 -3.00
N THR A 30 14.76 -4.72 -2.32
CA THR A 30 15.24 -6.05 -2.74
C THR A 30 14.26 -6.75 -3.69
N LEU A 31 13.06 -6.19 -3.90
CA LEU A 31 12.06 -6.76 -4.79
C LEU A 31 12.48 -6.64 -6.26
N VAL A 32 12.39 -7.77 -6.98
CA VAL A 32 12.48 -7.78 -8.45
C VAL A 32 11.33 -6.96 -9.06
N PRO A 33 11.49 -6.40 -10.28
CA PRO A 33 10.47 -5.54 -10.88
C PRO A 33 9.07 -6.18 -10.95
N SER A 34 8.99 -7.48 -11.26
CA SER A 34 7.72 -8.22 -11.32
C SER A 34 7.07 -8.43 -9.95
N ALA A 35 7.84 -8.32 -8.86
CA ALA A 35 7.37 -8.46 -7.48
C ALA A 35 6.98 -7.12 -6.85
N LYS A 36 7.26 -5.98 -7.51
CA LYS A 36 6.86 -4.66 -7.00
C LYS A 36 5.33 -4.51 -6.98
N PRO A 37 4.80 -3.69 -6.04
CA PRO A 37 3.38 -3.36 -5.98
C PRO A 37 2.99 -2.39 -7.09
N LEU A 38 1.68 -2.26 -7.31
CA LEU A 38 1.13 -1.03 -7.89
C LEU A 38 1.22 0.08 -6.84
N GLU A 39 1.65 1.27 -7.25
CA GLU A 39 1.87 2.37 -6.32
C GLU A 39 1.32 3.69 -6.84
N CYS A 40 0.76 4.48 -5.93
CA CYS A 40 0.32 5.83 -6.19
C CYS A 40 0.43 6.68 -4.91
N THR A 41 0.38 8.00 -5.09
CA THR A 41 0.24 8.93 -3.96
C THR A 41 -1.06 9.69 -4.14
N VAL A 42 -1.99 9.47 -3.21
CA VAL A 42 -3.27 10.19 -3.18
C VAL A 42 -3.04 11.55 -2.54
N GLN A 43 -3.37 12.60 -3.29
CA GLN A 43 -3.32 14.00 -2.89
C GLN A 43 -4.64 14.44 -2.23
N ALA A 44 -4.65 15.66 -1.67
CA ALA A 44 -5.87 16.24 -1.11
C ALA A 44 -6.95 16.39 -2.18
N GLY A 45 -8.17 15.90 -1.88
CA GLY A 45 -9.31 15.92 -2.82
C GLY A 45 -9.34 14.75 -3.81
N GLU A 46 -8.29 13.92 -3.88
CA GLU A 46 -8.28 12.73 -4.72
C GLU A 46 -8.91 11.53 -4.01
N VAL A 47 -9.44 10.60 -4.81
CA VAL A 47 -10.04 9.35 -4.35
C VAL A 47 -9.37 8.18 -5.03
N LEU A 48 -9.05 7.15 -4.25
CA LEU A 48 -8.55 5.86 -4.73
C LEU A 48 -9.60 4.79 -4.49
N TYR A 49 -9.92 4.03 -5.53
CA TYR A 49 -10.77 2.84 -5.46
C TYR A 49 -9.98 1.61 -5.89
N PHE A 50 -10.14 0.51 -5.15
CA PHE A 50 -9.69 -0.82 -5.55
C PHE A 50 -10.73 -1.87 -5.11
N PRO A 51 -10.87 -2.99 -5.86
CA PRO A 51 -11.84 -4.05 -5.54
C PRO A 51 -11.59 -4.76 -4.20
N ASP A 52 -12.54 -5.63 -3.84
CA ASP A 52 -12.46 -6.44 -2.63
C ASP A 52 -11.19 -7.30 -2.57
N ARG A 53 -10.75 -7.60 -1.34
CA ARG A 53 -9.64 -8.53 -1.03
C ARG A 53 -8.26 -8.14 -1.54
N TRP A 54 -8.09 -6.95 -2.11
CA TRP A 54 -6.77 -6.44 -2.46
C TRP A 54 -5.90 -6.20 -1.23
N TRP A 55 -4.67 -6.69 -1.30
CA TRP A 55 -3.66 -6.38 -0.30
C TRP A 55 -3.25 -4.92 -0.45
N HIS A 56 -3.18 -4.21 0.66
CA HIS A 56 -2.80 -2.81 0.65
C HIS A 56 -1.96 -2.45 1.86
N ALA A 57 -0.96 -1.60 1.63
CA ALA A 57 -0.21 -0.91 2.69
C ALA A 57 -0.20 0.58 2.40
N THR A 58 -0.13 1.39 3.45
CA THR A 58 -0.05 2.84 3.30
C THR A 58 1.07 3.45 4.11
N LEU A 59 1.62 4.56 3.60
CA LEU A 59 2.61 5.37 4.27
C LEU A 59 2.17 6.85 4.19
N ASN A 60 2.08 7.48 5.36
CA ASN A 60 1.87 8.93 5.44
C ASN A 60 3.21 9.61 5.16
N LEU A 61 3.25 10.45 4.11
CA LEU A 61 4.45 11.21 3.74
C LEU A 61 4.55 12.52 4.53
N ASP A 62 3.38 13.08 4.87
CA ASP A 62 3.20 14.31 5.63
C ASP A 62 2.04 14.15 6.62
N THR A 63 1.84 15.14 7.47
CA THR A 63 0.63 15.26 8.31
C THR A 63 -0.60 15.21 7.41
N SER A 64 -1.44 14.19 7.61
CA SER A 64 -2.55 13.88 6.71
C SER A 64 -3.75 13.31 7.46
N VAL A 65 -4.94 13.63 6.96
CA VAL A 65 -6.21 13.02 7.38
C VAL A 65 -6.78 12.29 6.17
N PHE A 66 -7.27 11.07 6.36
CA PHE A 66 -7.91 10.29 5.33
C PHE A 66 -9.11 9.55 5.92
N ILE A 67 -10.11 9.27 5.08
CA ILE A 67 -11.27 8.45 5.43
C ILE A 67 -11.30 7.28 4.45
N SER A 68 -11.56 6.08 4.97
CA SER A 68 -11.77 4.87 4.16
C SER A 68 -13.15 4.31 4.50
N THR A 69 -13.90 3.95 3.47
CA THR A 69 -15.19 3.28 3.60
C THR A 69 -15.14 1.95 2.87
N PHE A 70 -15.77 0.94 3.46
CA PHE A 70 -15.94 -0.39 2.87
C PHE A 70 -17.39 -0.53 2.47
N LEU A 71 -17.63 -0.69 1.17
CA LEU A 71 -18.96 -0.87 0.62
C LEU A 71 -19.27 -2.37 0.61
N ASN A 72 -20.40 -2.75 1.21
CA ASN A 72 -20.92 -4.12 1.22
C ASN A 72 -21.97 -4.31 0.13
#